data_AF-A0A2M8DI48-F1
#
_entry.id   AF-A0A2M8DI48-F1
#
_cell.length_a   1.000
_cell.length_b   1.000
_cell.length_c   1.000
_cell.angle_alpha   90.00
_cell.angle_beta   90.00
_cell.angle_gamma   90.00
#
_symmetry.space_group_name_H-M   'P 1'
#
loop_
_entity.id
_entity.type
_entity.pdbx_description
1 polymer ?
#
loop_
_entity_poly.entity_id
_entity_poly.type
_entity_poly.pdbx_seq_one_letter_code
_entity_poly.pdbx_strand_id
1 'polypeptide(L)'
;MALPAQADDHSSSVSISKATYDDEEDRLNIEGTAGRRASVALAEAGSGIAIATVTADRDGKWKYEARHPNAIPCRVRATSNGRSAERDVNHSDDFAGGCGLGNPPTPEVCTDTVDNDGDGLIDCADPDCASATVCQAPPSQEICTDTVDNDGDGLIDCADPDCANATV
;
A
#
# COMPACT_ATOMS: atom_id res chain seq x y z
N MET A 1 38.25 6.90 -36.50
CA MET A 1 38.30 6.16 -35.22
C MET A 1 36.97 6.36 -34.54
N ALA A 2 36.08 5.38 -34.64
CA ALA A 2 34.84 5.39 -33.87
C ALA A 2 35.18 4.94 -32.44
N LEU A 3 34.75 5.74 -31.46
CA LEU A 3 34.80 5.40 -30.04
C LEU A 3 33.97 4.13 -29.82
N PRO A 4 34.43 3.16 -29.01
CA PRO A 4 33.64 1.96 -28.75
C PRO A 4 32.35 2.36 -28.03
N ALA A 5 31.23 1.77 -28.46
CA ALA A 5 29.98 1.81 -27.71
C ALA A 5 30.27 1.33 -26.28
N GLN A 6 29.94 2.17 -25.30
CA GLN A 6 30.06 1.82 -23.89
C GLN A 6 29.20 0.58 -23.65
N ALA A 7 29.85 -0.49 -23.21
CA ALA A 7 29.19 -1.66 -22.67
C ALA A 7 28.68 -1.27 -21.28
N ASP A 8 27.50 -0.66 -21.20
CA ASP A 8 26.88 -0.32 -19.92
C ASP A 8 26.13 -1.54 -19.35
N ASP A 9 26.90 -2.32 -18.59
CA ASP A 9 26.59 -2.75 -17.23
C ASP A 9 25.33 -3.60 -16.97
N HIS A 10 25.35 -4.86 -17.41
CA HIS A 10 24.46 -5.90 -16.85
C HIS A 10 24.79 -6.29 -15.37
N SER A 11 25.66 -5.55 -14.65
CA SER A 11 26.25 -6.02 -13.38
C SER A 11 26.15 -5.06 -12.18
N SER A 12 25.54 -3.88 -12.30
CA SER A 12 25.43 -2.97 -11.14
C SER A 12 24.01 -2.47 -10.85
N SER A 13 22.97 -2.97 -11.53
CA SER A 13 21.57 -2.65 -11.20
C SER A 13 21.01 -3.65 -10.19
N VAL A 14 20.68 -3.18 -8.98
CA VAL A 14 19.86 -3.96 -8.04
C VAL A 14 18.43 -4.09 -8.57
N SER A 15 17.80 -5.24 -8.38
CA SER A 15 16.40 -5.48 -8.72
C SER A 15 15.73 -6.34 -7.66
N ILE A 16 14.42 -6.20 -7.51
CA ILE A 16 13.58 -7.12 -6.73
C ILE A 16 12.69 -7.85 -7.73
N SER A 17 12.82 -9.16 -7.82
CA SER A 17 12.02 -10.00 -8.73
C SER A 17 10.80 -10.61 -8.03
N LYS A 18 10.85 -10.78 -6.71
CA LYS A 18 9.75 -11.34 -5.91
C LYS A 18 9.70 -10.64 -4.56
N ALA A 19 8.50 -10.30 -4.11
CA ALA A 19 8.21 -9.89 -2.75
C ALA A 19 6.79 -10.39 -2.43
N THR A 20 6.66 -11.32 -1.50
CA THR A 20 5.39 -11.98 -1.20
C THR A 20 5.37 -12.38 0.27
N TYR A 21 4.25 -12.15 0.93
CA TYR A 21 3.95 -12.72 2.23
C TYR A 21 3.10 -13.99 2.05
N ASP A 22 3.35 -14.98 2.88
CA ASP A 22 2.70 -16.29 2.89
C ASP A 22 2.07 -16.41 4.27
N ASP A 23 0.74 -16.28 4.32
CA ASP A 23 -0.07 -16.26 5.54
C ASP A 23 -0.16 -17.65 6.18
N GLU A 24 -0.28 -18.69 5.35
CA GLU A 24 -0.32 -20.08 5.82
C GLU A 24 0.96 -20.48 6.55
N GLU A 25 2.12 -20.00 6.07
CA GLU A 25 3.42 -20.30 6.63
C GLU A 25 4.04 -19.16 7.46
N ASP A 26 3.29 -18.08 7.70
CA ASP A 26 3.69 -16.85 8.40
C ASP A 26 5.11 -16.40 8.01
N ARG A 27 5.28 -16.11 6.71
CA ARG A 27 6.59 -15.90 6.12
C ARG A 27 6.63 -14.84 5.03
N LEU A 28 7.54 -13.88 5.21
CA LEU A 28 7.90 -12.90 4.18
C LEU A 28 9.05 -13.41 3.32
N ASN A 29 8.85 -13.44 2.00
CA ASN A 29 9.82 -13.89 1.00
C ASN A 29 10.15 -12.77 0.02
N ILE A 30 11.43 -12.38 -0.05
CA ILE A 30 11.93 -11.36 -0.96
C ILE A 30 13.13 -11.89 -1.73
N GLU A 31 13.12 -11.75 -3.04
CA GLU A 31 14.18 -12.23 -3.92
C GLU A 31 14.47 -11.23 -5.02
N GLY A 32 15.72 -11.22 -5.49
CA GLY A 32 16.13 -10.32 -6.55
C GLY A 32 17.52 -10.58 -7.08
N THR A 33 18.01 -9.63 -7.86
CA THR A 33 19.39 -9.63 -8.38
C THR A 33 20.14 -8.37 -8.02
N ALA A 34 21.46 -8.46 -7.95
CA ALA A 34 22.38 -7.35 -7.74
C ALA A 34 23.74 -7.72 -8.35
N GLY A 35 24.74 -6.85 -8.17
CA GLY A 35 26.11 -7.19 -8.53
C GLY A 35 26.57 -8.47 -7.81
N ARG A 36 27.47 -9.24 -8.45
CA ARG A 36 28.00 -10.49 -7.89
C ARG A 36 28.64 -10.22 -6.53
N ARG A 37 28.23 -10.94 -5.48
CA ARG A 37 28.68 -10.73 -4.10
C ARG A 37 28.43 -9.32 -3.54
N ALA A 38 27.55 -8.54 -4.17
CA ALA A 38 27.20 -7.22 -3.66
C ALA A 38 26.34 -7.33 -2.41
N SER A 39 26.54 -6.39 -1.48
CA SER A 39 25.66 -6.19 -0.35
C SER A 39 24.39 -5.46 -0.81
N VAL A 40 23.25 -5.95 -0.36
CA VAL A 40 21.91 -5.41 -0.65
C VAL A 40 21.24 -5.08 0.68
N ALA A 41 21.01 -3.79 0.92
CA ALA A 41 20.24 -3.33 2.06
C ALA A 41 18.75 -3.35 1.71
N LEU A 42 17.96 -4.04 2.52
CA LEU A 42 16.50 -4.09 2.43
C LEU A 42 15.90 -3.17 3.48
N ALA A 43 14.95 -2.34 3.06
CA ALA A 43 14.20 -1.43 3.92
C ALA A 43 12.74 -1.35 3.48
N GLU A 44 11.87 -0.88 4.36
CA GLU A 44 10.52 -0.47 3.98
C GLU A 44 10.61 0.83 3.16
N ALA A 45 9.92 0.91 2.03
CA ALA A 45 10.16 1.94 1.03
C ALA A 45 9.63 3.33 1.44
N GLY A 46 8.54 3.40 2.21
CA GLY A 46 7.94 4.65 2.69
C GLY A 46 8.70 5.28 3.86
N SER A 47 8.93 4.50 4.91
CA SER A 47 9.56 4.92 6.17
C SER A 47 11.09 4.85 6.15
N GLY A 48 11.68 4.04 5.27
CA GLY A 48 13.12 3.77 5.24
C GLY A 48 13.61 2.89 6.40
N ILE A 49 12.71 2.28 7.18
CA ILE A 49 13.07 1.38 8.28
C ILE A 49 13.85 0.19 7.70
N ALA A 50 15.03 -0.07 8.26
CA ALA A 50 15.87 -1.18 7.83
C ALA A 50 15.23 -2.53 8.20
N ILE A 51 15.12 -3.41 7.21
CA ILE A 51 14.60 -4.78 7.37
C ILE A 51 15.78 -5.75 7.57
N ALA A 52 16.73 -5.74 6.62
CA ALA A 52 17.86 -6.66 6.63
C ALA A 52 18.99 -6.18 5.70
N THR A 53 20.14 -6.84 5.79
CA THR A 53 21.18 -6.76 4.75
C THR A 53 21.52 -8.17 4.30
N VAL A 54 21.40 -8.40 2.99
CA VAL A 54 21.74 -9.69 2.36
C VAL A 54 22.91 -9.51 1.41
N THR A 55 23.61 -10.60 1.10
CA THR A 55 24.70 -10.59 0.12
C THR A 55 24.31 -11.47 -1.05
N ALA A 56 24.40 -10.92 -2.26
CA ALA A 56 24.15 -11.69 -3.46
C ALA A 56 25.20 -12.81 -3.63
N ASP A 57 24.82 -13.90 -4.29
CA ASP A 57 25.72 -15.00 -4.59
C ASP A 57 26.72 -14.65 -5.72
N ARG A 58 27.44 -15.66 -6.21
CA ARG A 58 28.42 -15.50 -7.30
C ARG A 58 27.77 -15.17 -8.65
N ASP A 59 26.50 -15.47 -8.81
CA ASP A 59 25.70 -15.20 -10.00
C ASP A 59 24.91 -13.89 -9.87
N GLY A 60 24.96 -13.23 -8.70
CA GLY A 60 24.28 -11.98 -8.42
C GLY A 60 22.84 -12.16 -7.92
N LYS A 61 22.41 -13.37 -7.55
CA LYS A 61 21.07 -13.59 -6.97
C LYS A 61 21.11 -13.42 -5.46
N TRP A 62 20.06 -12.87 -4.89
CA TRP A 62 19.91 -12.74 -3.45
C TRP A 62 18.48 -13.12 -3.03
N LYS A 63 18.35 -13.58 -1.79
CA LYS A 63 17.08 -13.95 -1.17
C LYS A 63 17.08 -13.53 0.29
N TYR A 64 15.90 -13.20 0.79
CA TYR A 64 15.60 -12.90 2.17
C TYR A 64 14.29 -13.59 2.55
N GLU A 65 14.30 -14.22 3.72
CA GLU A 65 13.15 -14.90 4.29
C GLU A 65 13.05 -14.53 5.77
N ALA A 66 11.87 -14.10 6.21
CA ALA A 66 11.56 -13.85 7.61
C ALA A 66 10.39 -14.71 8.06
N ARG A 67 10.57 -15.48 9.14
CA ARG A 67 9.51 -16.29 9.76
C ARG A 67 8.95 -15.53 10.95
N HIS A 68 7.64 -15.43 11.06
CA HIS A 68 6.94 -14.64 12.08
C HIS A 68 7.46 -13.19 12.14
N PRO A 69 7.43 -12.43 11.02
CA PRO A 69 7.84 -11.03 11.04
C PRO A 69 6.91 -10.21 11.95
N ASN A 70 7.49 -9.41 12.84
CA ASN A 70 6.70 -8.53 13.73
C ASN A 70 5.91 -7.44 12.98
N ALA A 71 6.25 -7.18 11.72
CA ALA A 71 5.54 -6.29 10.82
C ALA A 71 5.82 -6.71 9.37
N ILE A 72 4.80 -6.68 8.52
CA ILE A 72 4.91 -7.02 7.10
C ILE A 72 4.94 -5.70 6.32
N PRO A 73 6.05 -5.38 5.62
CA PRO A 73 6.13 -4.15 4.85
C PRO A 73 5.23 -4.22 3.61
N CYS A 74 4.49 -3.15 3.35
CA CYS A 74 3.67 -3.01 2.14
C CYS A 74 4.51 -2.92 0.86
N ARG A 75 5.64 -2.20 0.96
CA ARG A 75 6.58 -1.99 -0.15
C ARG A 75 8.00 -2.08 0.38
N VAL A 76 8.83 -2.82 -0.33
CA VAL A 76 10.23 -3.03 0.04
C VAL A 76 11.15 -2.32 -0.94
N ARG A 77 12.22 -1.74 -0.41
CA ARG A 77 13.31 -1.11 -1.17
C ARG A 77 14.58 -1.92 -0.97
N ALA A 78 15.20 -2.34 -2.07
CA ALA A 78 16.51 -2.94 -2.12
C ALA A 78 17.52 -1.91 -2.63
N THR A 79 18.56 -1.63 -1.84
CA THR A 79 19.60 -0.66 -2.19
C THR A 79 20.96 -1.34 -2.27
N SER A 80 21.69 -1.12 -3.36
CA SER A 80 23.05 -1.62 -3.55
C SER A 80 23.88 -0.63 -4.36
N ASN A 81 25.08 -0.30 -3.88
CA ASN A 81 26.03 0.61 -4.54
C ASN A 81 25.40 1.95 -5.01
N GLY A 82 24.51 2.52 -4.20
CA GLY A 82 23.84 3.79 -4.50
C GLY A 82 22.68 3.70 -5.49
N ARG A 83 22.29 2.50 -5.94
CA ARG A 83 21.07 2.26 -6.73
C ARG A 83 20.02 1.60 -5.87
N SER A 84 18.76 1.90 -6.16
CA SER A 84 17.60 1.33 -5.46
C SER A 84 16.61 0.70 -6.44
N ALA A 85 15.97 -0.37 -6.00
CA ALA A 85 14.80 -0.95 -6.64
C ALA A 85 13.71 -1.12 -5.58
N GLU A 86 12.47 -0.90 -5.96
CA GLU A 86 11.32 -1.02 -5.07
C GLU A 86 10.31 -2.02 -5.64
N ARG A 87 9.57 -2.68 -4.75
CA ARG A 87 8.50 -3.61 -5.12
C ARG A 87 7.47 -3.71 -4.00
N ASP A 88 6.20 -3.74 -4.39
CA ASP A 88 5.10 -4.05 -3.49
C ASP A 88 5.13 -5.51 -3.06
N VAL A 89 4.87 -5.75 -1.79
CA VAL A 89 4.78 -7.11 -1.25
C VAL A 89 3.38 -7.64 -1.57
N ASN A 90 3.29 -8.73 -2.33
CA ASN A 90 2.01 -9.38 -2.56
C ASN A 90 1.54 -10.06 -1.26
N HIS A 91 0.22 -10.08 -1.01
CA HIS A 91 -0.38 -10.67 0.19
C HIS A 91 0.03 -9.96 1.50
N SER A 92 0.53 -8.72 1.43
CA SER A 92 0.80 -7.94 2.65
C SER A 92 -0.45 -7.32 3.27
N ASP A 93 -1.60 -7.59 2.70
CA ASP A 93 -2.93 -7.08 3.04
C ASP A 93 -3.67 -7.91 4.10
N ASP A 94 -3.22 -9.12 4.43
CA ASP A 94 -3.83 -9.98 5.46
C ASP A 94 -3.53 -9.57 6.91
N PHE A 95 -2.76 -8.50 7.12
CA PHE A 95 -2.50 -7.95 8.44
C PHE A 95 -3.28 -6.64 8.63
N ALA A 96 -4.62 -6.73 8.79
CA ALA A 96 -5.54 -5.67 9.25
C ALA A 96 -5.05 -4.21 9.00
N GLY A 97 -4.80 -3.87 7.74
CA GLY A 97 -4.17 -2.60 7.33
C GLY A 97 -3.40 -2.74 6.03
N GLY A 98 -4.14 -2.93 4.93
CA GLY A 98 -3.63 -3.23 3.59
C GLY A 98 -2.46 -2.39 3.08
N CYS A 99 -1.76 -2.91 2.06
CA CYS A 99 -0.62 -2.22 1.45
C CYS A 99 -1.03 -1.11 0.49
N GLY A 100 -1.37 0.04 1.06
CA GLY A 100 -1.57 1.28 0.33
C GLY A 100 -2.09 2.36 1.28
N LEU A 101 -1.26 3.36 1.56
CA LEU A 101 -1.70 4.62 2.19
C LEU A 101 -2.01 4.59 3.70
N GLY A 102 -1.07 4.06 4.48
CA GLY A 102 -0.60 4.66 5.73
C GLY A 102 -1.60 5.36 6.67
N ASN A 103 -2.18 4.58 7.57
CA ASN A 103 -2.25 4.93 8.99
C ASN A 103 -2.35 3.60 9.78
N PRO A 104 -1.91 3.51 11.06
CA PRO A 104 -2.41 2.45 11.95
C PRO A 104 -3.95 2.46 11.91
N PRO A 105 -4.67 1.36 12.22
CA PRO A 105 -6.12 1.33 12.22
C PRO A 105 -6.65 2.39 13.19
N THR A 106 -6.85 3.60 12.67
CA THR A 106 -7.61 4.66 13.28
C THR A 106 -9.04 4.36 12.89
N PRO A 107 -9.98 4.36 13.84
CA PRO A 107 -11.39 4.20 13.51
C PRO A 107 -11.77 5.19 12.41
N GLU A 108 -12.47 4.70 11.39
CA GLU A 108 -12.98 5.55 10.32
C GLU A 108 -13.82 6.71 10.89
N VAL A 109 -13.61 7.92 10.38
CA VAL A 109 -14.37 9.11 10.76
C VAL A 109 -15.39 9.35 9.65
N CYS A 110 -16.59 8.81 9.87
CA CYS A 110 -17.65 8.70 8.87
C CYS A 110 -18.28 10.00 8.32
N THR A 111 -17.64 11.16 8.48
CA THR A 111 -18.19 12.48 8.11
C THR A 111 -17.15 13.48 7.62
N ASP A 112 -15.89 13.08 7.44
CA ASP A 112 -14.80 14.03 7.18
C ASP A 112 -14.25 13.98 5.75
N THR A 113 -14.83 13.15 4.87
CA THR A 113 -14.48 13.01 3.45
C THR A 113 -13.07 12.48 3.22
N VAL A 114 -12.47 11.88 4.25
CA VAL A 114 -11.14 11.28 4.22
C VAL A 114 -11.28 9.78 4.47
N ASP A 115 -10.48 9.01 3.73
CA ASP A 115 -10.23 7.60 4.02
C ASP A 115 -9.25 7.54 5.20
N ASN A 116 -9.78 7.37 6.41
CA ASN A 116 -9.02 7.50 7.65
C ASN A 116 -8.36 6.19 8.06
N ASP A 117 -8.82 5.05 7.54
CA ASP A 117 -8.23 3.74 7.79
C ASP A 117 -7.41 3.17 6.61
N GLY A 118 -7.49 3.83 5.45
CA GLY A 118 -6.65 3.59 4.28
C GLY A 118 -7.14 2.44 3.39
N ASP A 119 -8.40 2.00 3.50
CA ASP A 119 -8.94 0.89 2.72
C ASP A 119 -9.43 1.29 1.31
N GLY A 120 -9.43 2.60 1.02
CA GLY A 120 -9.84 3.20 -0.25
C GLY A 120 -11.32 3.55 -0.32
N LEU A 121 -12.07 3.36 0.77
CA LEU A 121 -13.45 3.80 0.94
C LEU A 121 -13.48 5.04 1.83
N ILE A 122 -14.55 5.82 1.71
CA ILE A 122 -14.69 7.09 2.45
C ILE A 122 -16.07 7.13 3.10
N ASP A 123 -16.13 7.64 4.32
CA ASP A 123 -17.38 7.91 5.04
C ASP A 123 -18.41 6.77 4.94
N CYS A 124 -19.61 7.03 4.44
CA CYS A 124 -20.69 6.03 4.35
C CYS A 124 -20.52 4.98 3.25
N ALA A 125 -19.56 5.18 2.34
CA ALA A 125 -19.13 4.12 1.44
C ALA A 125 -18.25 3.08 2.15
N ASP A 126 -17.75 3.39 3.35
CA ASP A 126 -16.92 2.53 4.17
C ASP A 126 -17.77 1.55 5.04
N PRO A 127 -17.55 0.23 4.95
CA PRO A 127 -18.21 -0.76 5.79
C PRO A 127 -18.01 -0.57 7.31
N ASP A 128 -16.89 0.01 7.74
CA ASP A 128 -16.62 0.32 9.14
C ASP A 128 -17.53 1.46 9.66
N CYS A 129 -18.10 2.25 8.74
CA CYS A 129 -19.13 3.25 9.01
C CYS A 129 -20.58 2.73 8.98
N ALA A 130 -20.80 1.44 8.71
CA ALA A 130 -22.15 0.87 8.65
C ALA A 130 -22.94 0.97 9.97
N SER A 131 -22.27 1.21 11.10
CA SER A 131 -22.93 1.43 12.41
C SER A 131 -23.01 2.90 12.83
N ALA A 132 -22.41 3.81 12.06
CA ALA A 132 -22.42 5.23 12.33
C ALA A 132 -23.82 5.80 12.06
N THR A 133 -24.36 6.57 12.99
CA THR A 133 -25.72 7.12 12.86
C THR A 133 -25.90 7.99 11.62
N VAL A 134 -24.83 8.63 11.13
CA VAL A 134 -24.84 9.41 9.88
C VAL A 134 -25.12 8.53 8.66
N CYS A 135 -24.54 7.33 8.59
CA CYS A 135 -24.73 6.37 7.51
C CYS A 135 -25.92 5.42 7.73
N GLN A 136 -26.79 5.76 8.68
CA GLN A 136 -28.01 5.01 9.01
C GLN A 136 -29.26 5.85 8.74
N ALA A 137 -29.14 7.00 8.06
CA ALA A 137 -30.34 7.74 7.68
C ALA A 137 -31.18 6.86 6.75
N PRO A 138 -32.51 6.87 6.92
CA PRO A 138 -33.38 6.24 5.94
C PRO A 138 -33.17 6.93 4.57
N PRO A 139 -33.30 6.19 3.45
CA PRO A 139 -33.05 6.63 2.05
C PRO A 139 -34.07 7.70 1.57
N SER A 140 -34.25 8.72 2.37
CA SER A 140 -35.31 9.74 2.29
C SER A 140 -34.98 10.99 3.11
N GLN A 141 -33.86 11.00 3.82
CA GLN A 141 -33.45 12.14 4.64
C GLN A 141 -32.08 12.66 4.24
N GLU A 142 -31.82 12.68 2.93
CA GLU A 142 -30.71 13.44 2.37
C GLU A 142 -30.86 14.93 2.70
N ILE A 143 -29.80 15.54 3.23
CA ILE A 143 -29.77 16.98 3.53
C ILE A 143 -29.10 17.67 2.34
N CYS A 144 -29.94 18.13 1.41
CA CYS A 144 -29.52 18.58 0.08
C CYS A 144 -28.65 19.85 -0.03
N THR A 145 -28.07 20.32 1.06
CA THR A 145 -27.29 21.57 1.11
C THR A 145 -26.09 21.52 2.05
N ASP A 146 -25.76 20.37 2.63
CA ASP A 146 -24.71 20.26 3.64
C ASP A 146 -23.44 19.56 3.17
N THR A 147 -23.37 19.19 1.88
CA THR A 147 -22.19 18.58 1.22
C THR A 147 -21.81 17.21 1.76
N VAL A 148 -22.72 16.55 2.48
CA VAL A 148 -22.56 15.21 3.05
C VAL A 148 -23.54 14.26 2.36
N ASP A 149 -23.09 13.04 2.08
CA ASP A 149 -23.97 11.93 1.68
C ASP A 149 -24.64 11.41 2.95
N ASN A 150 -25.85 11.90 3.23
CA ASN A 150 -26.52 11.62 4.48
C ASN A 150 -27.26 10.28 4.46
N ASP A 151 -27.51 9.68 3.29
CA ASP A 151 -28.21 8.39 3.19
C ASP A 151 -27.34 7.23 2.68
N GLY A 152 -26.09 7.52 2.33
CA GLY A 152 -25.03 6.56 2.08
C GLY A 152 -25.10 5.90 0.69
N ASP A 153 -25.73 6.54 -0.29
CA ASP A 153 -25.86 6.00 -1.65
C ASP A 153 -24.70 6.37 -2.60
N GLY A 154 -23.77 7.19 -2.11
CA GLY A 154 -22.58 7.66 -2.81
C GLY A 154 -22.80 8.95 -3.62
N LEU A 155 -23.96 9.58 -3.49
CA LEU A 155 -24.29 10.87 -4.11
C LEU A 155 -24.48 11.92 -3.00
N ILE A 156 -24.18 13.18 -3.33
CA ILE A 156 -24.28 14.29 -2.37
C ILE A 156 -25.17 15.39 -2.93
N ASP A 157 -25.97 16.01 -2.07
CA ASP A 157 -26.73 17.23 -2.37
C ASP A 157 -27.47 17.17 -3.73
N CYS A 158 -27.20 18.14 -4.62
CA CYS A 158 -27.84 18.25 -5.93
C CYS A 158 -27.43 17.17 -6.94
N ALA A 159 -26.40 16.37 -6.63
CA ALA A 159 -26.07 15.18 -7.41
C ALA A 159 -26.93 13.97 -7.01
N ASP A 160 -27.59 14.05 -5.85
CA ASP A 160 -28.44 13.01 -5.30
C ASP A 160 -29.87 13.08 -5.89
N PRO A 161 -30.40 11.97 -6.46
CA PRO A 161 -31.76 11.89 -6.97
C PRO A 161 -32.84 12.09 -5.89
N ASP A 162 -32.56 11.80 -4.63
CA ASP A 162 -33.45 12.02 -3.48
C ASP A 162 -33.61 13.51 -3.14
N CYS A 163 -32.67 14.34 -3.59
CA CYS A 163 -32.77 15.81 -3.55
C CYS A 163 -33.66 16.43 -4.65
N ALA A 164 -34.17 15.64 -5.60
CA ALA A 164 -34.99 16.15 -6.68
C ALA A 164 -36.29 16.84 -6.23
N ASN A 165 -36.79 16.54 -5.02
CA ASN A 165 -38.00 17.13 -4.43
C ASN A 165 -37.76 17.82 -3.08
N ALA A 166 -36.51 17.94 -2.64
CA ALA A 166 -36.19 18.64 -1.41
C ALA A 166 -36.40 20.15 -1.58
N THR A 167 -37.03 20.79 -0.61
CA THR A 167 -37.08 22.26 -0.57
C THR A 167 -35.77 22.73 0.05
N VAL A 168 -34.82 23.11 -0.81
CA VAL A 168 -33.54 23.73 -0.42
C VAL A 168 -33.73 25.10 0.24
#